data_AF-A0A1Y2P2B3-F1
#
_entry.id   AF-A0A1Y2P2B3-F1
#
_cell.length_a   1.000
_cell.length_b   1.000
_cell.length_c   1.000
_cell.angle_alpha   90.00
_cell.angle_beta   90.00
_cell.angle_gamma   90.00
#
_symmetry.space_group_name_H-M   'P 1'
#
loop_
_entity.id
_entity.type
_entity.pdbx_description
1 polymer ?
#
loop_
_entity_poly.entity_id
_entity_poly.type
_entity_poly.pdbx_seq_one_letter_code
_entity_poly.pdbx_strand_id
1 'polypeptide(L)' 'MAVEYVVPYAVARELVTYKQAEEMLADTPYPVSGRTLQRWARQEQLPVERIRGVVYVSFSDLLMVHLDRALGREQ' A
#
# COMPACT_ATOMS: atom_id res chain seq x y z
N MET A 1 -13.19 16.59 30.16
CA MET A 1 -13.11 16.51 28.69
C MET A 1 -12.49 15.17 28.36
N ALA A 2 -13.27 14.22 27.87
CA ALA A 2 -12.72 12.97 27.34
C ALA A 2 -12.21 13.28 25.92
N VAL A 3 -10.91 13.11 25.70
CA VAL A 3 -10.36 13.08 24.34
C VAL A 3 -10.70 11.69 23.82
N GLU A 4 -11.75 11.59 22.99
CA GLU A 4 -11.96 10.38 22.22
C GLU A 4 -10.78 10.22 21.28
N TYR A 5 -9.90 9.27 21.60
CA TYR A 5 -8.96 8.75 20.63
C TYR A 5 -9.80 8.03 19.57
N VAL A 6 -10.12 8.73 18.49
CA VAL A 6 -10.57 8.09 17.27
C VAL A 6 -9.38 7.28 16.79
N VAL A 7 -9.39 5.98 17.10
CA VAL A 7 -8.54 5.02 16.38
C VAL A 7 -8.83 5.28 14.91
N PRO A 8 -7.84 5.66 14.09
CA PRO A 8 -8.08 5.81 12.68
C PRO A 8 -8.46 4.40 12.22
N TYR A 9 -9.76 4.18 12.03
CA TYR A 9 -10.21 3.14 11.13
C TYR A 9 -9.47 3.46 9.84
N ALA A 10 -8.38 2.73 9.56
CA ALA A 10 -7.87 2.60 8.22
C ALA A 10 -9.12 2.24 7.43
N VAL A 11 -9.63 3.23 6.69
CA VAL A 11 -10.93 3.14 6.08
C VAL A 11 -10.84 1.86 5.27
N ALA A 12 -11.70 0.87 5.50
CA ALA A 12 -11.67 -0.39 4.76
C ALA A 12 -11.76 -0.19 3.22
N ARG A 13 -11.99 1.05 2.78
CA ARG A 13 -11.95 1.54 1.40
C ARG A 13 -10.55 1.74 0.83
N GLU A 14 -9.48 1.85 1.63
CA GLU A 14 -8.10 2.04 1.15
C GLU A 14 -7.27 0.75 1.13
N LEU A 15 -7.79 -0.32 1.74
CA LEU A 15 -7.13 -1.62 1.76
C LEU A 15 -7.30 -2.33 0.42
N VAL A 16 -6.18 -2.54 -0.27
CA VAL A 16 -6.15 -3.24 -1.56
C VAL A 16 -5.22 -4.44 -1.50
N THR A 17 -5.53 -5.45 -2.30
CA THR A 17 -4.57 -6.52 -2.57
C THR A 17 -3.47 -6.02 -3.51
N TYR A 18 -2.31 -6.67 -3.49
CA TYR A 18 -1.22 -6.33 -4.43
C TYR A 18 -1.63 -6.44 -5.90
N LYS A 19 -2.58 -7.34 -6.22
CA LYS A 19 -3.12 -7.49 -7.58
C LYS A 19 -3.97 -6.28 -7.97
N GLN A 20 -4.85 -5.82 -7.07
CA GLN A 20 -5.64 -4.61 -7.32
C GLN A 20 -4.74 -3.37 -7.44
N ALA A 21 -3.71 -3.26 -6.60
CA ALA A 21 -2.75 -2.17 -6.71
C ALA A 21 -1.98 -2.18 -8.04
N GLU A 22 -1.60 -3.36 -8.55
CA GLU A 22 -1.00 -3.52 -9.88
C GLU A 22 -1.95 -3.04 -10.99
N GLU A 23 -3.22 -3.44 -10.94
CA GLU A 23 -4.25 -2.99 -11.89
C GLU A 23 -4.45 -1.47 -11.84
N MET A 24 -4.44 -0.87 -10.63
CA MET A 24 -4.59 0.58 -10.44
C MET A 24 -3.36 1.37 -10.91
N LEU A 25 -2.16 0.80 -10.81
CA LEU A 25 -0.91 1.44 -11.24
C LEU A 25 -0.58 1.20 -12.72
N ALA A 26 -1.34 0.35 -13.42
CA ALA A 26 -1.11 0.00 -14.81
C ALA A 26 -1.19 1.21 -15.76
N ASP A 27 -2.05 2.18 -15.45
CA ASP A 27 -2.23 3.41 -16.24
C ASP A 27 -1.19 4.50 -15.90
N THR A 28 -0.30 4.25 -14.94
CA THR A 28 0.77 5.20 -14.60
C THR A 28 1.95 5.07 -15.56
N PRO A 29 2.81 6.11 -15.71
CA PRO A 29 4.02 6.02 -16.53
C PRO A 29 5.03 4.97 -16.05
N TYR A 30 4.84 4.38 -14.87
CA TYR A 30 5.77 3.43 -14.23
C TYR A 30 5.01 2.18 -13.76
N PRO A 31 4.57 1.30 -14.68
CA PRO A 31 3.84 0.11 -14.30
C PRO A 31 4.71 -0.83 -13.45
N VAL A 32 4.12 -1.45 -12.43
CA VAL A 32 4.81 -2.36 -11.51
C VAL A 32 3.95 -3.58 -11.20
N SER A 33 4.59 -4.75 -11.15
CA SER A 33 3.88 -6.00 -10.81
C SER A 33 3.50 -6.06 -9.33
N GLY A 34 2.44 -6.79 -9.00
CA GLY A 34 2.04 -7.02 -7.60
C GLY A 34 3.13 -7.71 -6.76
N ARG A 35 4.00 -8.54 -7.37
CA ARG A 35 5.17 -9.13 -6.68
C ARG A 35 6.21 -8.08 -6.29
N THR A 36 6.42 -7.08 -7.15
CA THR A 36 7.32 -5.97 -6.86
C THR A 36 6.77 -5.13 -5.71
N LEU A 37 5.48 -4.79 -5.77
CA LEU A 37 4.78 -4.07 -4.68
C LEU A 37 4.85 -4.85 -3.36
N GLN A 38 4.64 -6.17 -3.39
CA GLN A 38 4.78 -7.03 -2.21
C GLN A 38 6.21 -7.00 -1.64
N ARG A 39 7.23 -7.04 -2.51
CA ARG A 39 8.63 -6.97 -2.07
C ARG A 39 8.92 -5.62 -1.40
N TRP A 40 8.49 -4.53 -2.01
CA TRP A 40 8.66 -3.19 -1.46
C TRP A 40 7.93 -3.01 -0.14
N ALA A 41 6.67 -3.44 -0.05
CA ALA A 41 5.91 -3.40 1.20
C ALA A 41 6.63 -4.15 2.33
N ARG A 42 7.32 -5.25 2.04
CA ARG A 42 8.15 -5.96 3.03
C ARG A 42 9.44 -5.21 3.39
N GLN A 43 10.10 -4.59 2.42
CA GLN A 43 11.34 -3.83 2.65
C GLN A 43 11.07 -2.59 3.51
N GLU A 44 9.99 -1.88 3.21
CA GLU A 44 9.55 -0.67 3.92
C GLU A 44 8.70 -0.99 5.17
N GLN A 45 8.52 -2.28 5.49
CA GLN A 45 7.75 -2.76 6.65
C GLN A 45 6.33 -2.17 6.73
N LEU A 46 5.66 -2.03 5.59
CA LEU A 46 4.30 -1.46 5.54
C LEU A 46 3.31 -2.30 6.35
N PRO A 47 2.35 -1.67 7.04
CA PRO A 47 1.29 -2.39 7.74
C PRO A 47 0.47 -3.22 6.75
N VAL A 48 0.29 -4.51 7.05
CA VAL A 48 -0.54 -5.41 6.25
C VAL A 48 -1.65 -6.01 7.10
N GLU A 49 -2.85 -6.05 6.53
CA GLU A 49 -3.99 -6.72 7.13
C GLU A 49 -4.23 -8.07 6.45
N ARG A 50 -4.45 -9.10 7.26
CA ARG A 50 -4.78 -10.44 6.77
C ARG A 50 -6.25 -10.74 7.06
N ILE A 51 -7.08 -10.70 6.01
CA ILE A 51 -8.51 -10.96 6.11
C ILE A 51 -8.81 -12.24 5.32
N ARG A 52 -9.28 -13.28 6.00
CA ARG A 52 -9.59 -14.60 5.40
C ARG A 52 -8.45 -15.18 4.56
N GLY A 53 -7.20 -14.99 5.01
CA GLY A 53 -6.00 -15.50 4.33
C GLY A 53 -5.50 -14.64 3.16
N VAL A 54 -6.22 -13.58 2.79
CA VAL A 54 -5.80 -12.62 1.78
C VAL A 54 -5.08 -11.45 2.45
N VAL A 55 -3.96 -11.02 1.85
CA VAL A 55 -3.16 -9.90 2.34
C VAL A 55 -3.65 -8.61 1.67
N TYR A 56 -4.00 -7.65 2.50
CA TYR A 56 -4.36 -6.29 2.12
C TYR A 56 -3.34 -5.32 2.68
N VAL A 57 -3.14 -4.22 1.96
CA VAL A 57 -2.25 -3.13 2.34
C VAL A 57 -2.91 -1.82 1.94
N SER A 58 -2.58 -0.74 2.65
CA SER A 58 -3.02 0.61 2.26
C SER A 58 -2.52 0.95 0.86
N PHE A 59 -3.43 1.33 -0.04
CA PHE A 59 -3.06 1.79 -1.38
C PHE A 59 -2.22 3.07 -1.32
N SER A 60 -2.54 3.97 -0.40
CA SER A 60 -1.81 5.23 -0.19
C SER A 60 -0.35 4.97 0.18
N ASP A 61 -0.10 4.02 1.09
CA ASP A 61 1.26 3.66 1.50
C ASP A 61 2.03 3.02 0.33
N LEU A 62 1.38 2.13 -0.43
CA LEU A 62 1.97 1.56 -1.65
C LEU A 62 2.30 2.64 -2.69
N LEU A 63 1.43 3.64 -2.85
CA LEU A 63 1.62 4.72 -3.81
C LEU A 63 2.80 5.61 -3.43
N MET A 64 2.98 5.90 -2.14
CA MET A 64 4.14 6.64 -1.65
C MET A 64 5.45 5.90 -1.93
N VAL A 65 5.48 4.60 -1.65
CA VAL A 65 6.65 3.76 -1.94
C VAL A 65 6.89 3.64 -3.45
N HIS A 66 5.83 3.49 -4.25
CA HIS A 66 5.93 3.49 -5.72
C HIS A 66 6.53 4.79 -6.24
N LEU A 67 6.08 5.95 -5.74
CA LEU A 67 6.57 7.24 -6.15
C LEU A 67 8.06 7.43 -5.81
N ASP A 68 8.47 7.10 -4.59
CA ASP A 68 9.87 7.21 -4.16
C ASP A 68 10.79 6.34 -5.03
N ARG A 69 10.35 5.11 -5.31
CA ARG A 69 11.09 4.18 -6.19
C ARG A 69 11.10 4.63 -7.65
N ALA A 70 9.99 5.16 -8.16
CA ALA A 70 9.88 5.65 -9.55
C ALA A 70 10.75 6.89 -9.79
N LEU A 71 10.86 7.76 -8.79
CA LEU A 71 11.69 8.98 -8.85
C LEU A 71 13.17 8.73 -8.51
N GLY A 72 13.56 7.48 -8.20
CA GLY A 72 14.92 7.15 -7.81
C GLY A 72 15.35 7.83 -6.50
N ARG A 73 14.40 8.20 -5.65
CA ARG A 73 14.65 8.71 -4.30
C ARG A 73 14.94 7.52 -3.40
N GLU A 74 16.11 6.90 -3.60
CA GLU A 74 16.63 5.95 -2.62
C GLU A 74 17.07 6.73 -1.39
N GLN A 75 16.48 6.42 -0.23
CA GLN A 75 16.93 6.88 1.09
C GLN A 75 18.25 6.22 1.48
#